data_AF-A0A1I1QPR6-F1
#
_entry.id   AF-A0A1I1QPR6-F1
#
_cell.length_a   1.000
_cell.length_b   1.000
_cell.length_c   1.000
_cell.angle_alpha   90.00
_cell.angle_beta   90.00
_cell.angle_gamma   90.00
#
_symmetry.space_group_name_H-M   'P 1'
#
loop_
_entity.id
_entity.type
_entity.pdbx_description
1 polymer ?
#
loop_
_entity_poly.entity_id
_entity_poly.type
_entity_poly.pdbx_seq_one_letter_code
_entity_poly.pdbx_strand_id
1 'polypeptide(L)'
;MKRIIYLLILQLFFVQAYSQQVKQGTTFNYTFNLHGQTVPIEFSVLRFTDTLTLGWKIRGLATGTYTMVPTALQHGDKMNFIQPVAGGVIQLGEHETFFLISTDAFGKLVKDHQFMYDNTVYDFKDDSLIAGQKVLHVTAKDETTEWWILNDPGFPLVCKIQGSPFGINCLLNSVK
;
A
#
# COMPACT_ATOMS: atom_id res chain seq x y z
N MET A 1 -24.72 -49.18 -33.28
CA MET A 1 -23.65 -48.37 -33.91
C MET A 1 -23.14 -47.36 -32.89
N LYS A 2 -21.82 -47.27 -32.79
CA LYS A 2 -21.04 -46.53 -31.78
C LYS A 2 -21.27 -45.02 -31.88
N ARG A 3 -21.16 -44.33 -30.73
CA ARG A 3 -20.45 -43.04 -30.55
C ARG A 3 -20.46 -42.67 -29.06
N ILE A 4 -19.44 -43.15 -28.35
CA ILE A 4 -19.06 -42.63 -27.02
C ILE A 4 -18.24 -41.37 -27.31
N ILE A 5 -18.78 -40.21 -26.97
CA ILE A 5 -18.10 -38.92 -27.08
C ILE A 5 -17.47 -38.66 -25.71
N TYR A 6 -16.16 -38.84 -25.59
CA TYR A 6 -15.40 -38.42 -24.41
C TYR A 6 -15.21 -36.91 -24.47
N LEU A 7 -15.96 -36.15 -23.66
CA LEU A 7 -15.66 -34.75 -23.40
C LEU A 7 -14.51 -34.67 -22.40
N LEU A 8 -13.33 -34.34 -22.90
CA LEU A 8 -12.15 -34.06 -22.10
C LEU A 8 -12.23 -32.59 -21.65
N ILE A 9 -12.82 -32.33 -20.50
CA ILE A 9 -12.85 -30.98 -19.91
C ILE A 9 -11.49 -30.75 -19.25
N LEU A 10 -10.59 -30.11 -19.98
CA LEU A 10 -9.33 -29.57 -19.45
C LEU A 10 -9.67 -28.33 -18.62
N GLN A 11 -9.88 -28.49 -17.30
CA GLN A 11 -9.98 -27.35 -16.40
C GLN A 11 -8.59 -26.74 -16.22
N LEU A 12 -8.34 -25.65 -16.96
CA LEU A 12 -7.26 -24.72 -16.67
C LEU A 12 -7.56 -24.08 -15.31
N PHE A 13 -6.95 -24.63 -14.25
CA PHE A 13 -6.87 -23.94 -12.97
C PHE A 13 -5.97 -22.72 -13.17
N PHE A 14 -6.57 -21.57 -13.50
CA PHE A 14 -5.94 -20.29 -13.23
C PHE A 14 -5.82 -20.18 -11.71
N VAL A 15 -4.65 -20.52 -11.16
CA VAL A 15 -4.28 -20.13 -9.81
C VAL A 15 -4.12 -18.60 -9.86
N GLN A 16 -5.23 -17.87 -9.70
CA GLN A 16 -5.14 -16.50 -9.27
C GLN A 16 -4.49 -16.57 -7.90
N ALA A 17 -3.21 -16.20 -7.82
CA ALA A 17 -2.58 -15.89 -6.55
C ALA A 17 -3.45 -14.84 -5.86
N TYR A 18 -4.27 -15.30 -4.93
CA TYR A 18 -5.07 -14.46 -4.05
C TYR A 18 -4.05 -13.65 -3.25
N SER A 19 -4.04 -12.33 -3.47
CA SER A 19 -3.38 -11.42 -2.53
C SER A 19 -4.01 -11.69 -1.15
N GLN A 20 -3.19 -11.79 -0.10
CA GLN A 20 -3.75 -11.90 1.24
C GLN A 20 -4.55 -10.63 1.51
N GLN A 21 -5.87 -10.77 1.69
CA GLN A 21 -6.72 -9.62 1.97
C GLN A 21 -6.30 -9.01 3.31
N VAL A 22 -5.95 -7.73 3.29
CA VAL A 22 -5.60 -6.99 4.50
C VAL A 22 -6.83 -6.86 5.39
N LYS A 23 -6.67 -7.16 6.68
CA LYS A 23 -7.74 -7.10 7.68
C LYS A 23 -7.20 -6.61 9.01
N GLN A 24 -8.09 -6.36 9.96
CA GLN A 24 -7.69 -6.12 11.34
C GLN A 24 -6.81 -7.27 11.85
N GLY A 25 -5.68 -6.91 12.47
CA GLY A 25 -4.66 -7.84 12.92
C GLY A 25 -3.55 -8.13 11.90
N THR A 26 -3.69 -7.72 10.64
CA THR A 26 -2.59 -7.82 9.65
C THR A 26 -1.40 -6.97 10.09
N THR A 27 -0.21 -7.53 9.99
CA THR A 27 1.05 -6.86 10.33
C THR A 27 1.95 -6.75 9.09
N PHE A 28 2.59 -5.60 8.93
CA PHE A 28 3.53 -5.29 7.85
C PHE A 28 4.90 -4.99 8.43
N ASN A 29 5.95 -5.62 7.91
CA ASN A 29 7.32 -5.32 8.30
C ASN A 29 8.00 -4.53 7.20
N TYR A 30 8.42 -3.31 7.50
CA TYR A 30 9.08 -2.41 6.56
C TYR A 30 10.51 -2.11 6.95
N THR A 31 11.32 -1.82 5.94
CA THR A 31 12.61 -1.15 6.07
C THR A 31 12.46 0.26 5.51
N PHE A 32 12.68 1.28 6.33
CA PHE A 32 12.72 2.67 5.90
C PHE A 32 14.15 3.10 5.69
N ASN A 33 14.39 3.92 4.67
CA ASN A 33 15.56 4.77 4.57
C ASN A 33 15.12 6.22 4.81
N LEU A 34 15.49 6.79 5.95
CA LEU A 34 15.18 8.15 6.37
C LEU A 34 16.48 8.95 6.36
N HIS A 35 16.64 9.83 5.37
CA HIS A 35 17.84 10.67 5.22
C HIS A 35 19.15 9.86 5.27
N GLY A 36 19.19 8.69 4.63
CA GLY A 36 20.35 7.80 4.60
C GLY A 36 20.43 6.79 5.74
N GLN A 37 19.59 6.90 6.78
CA GLN A 37 19.55 5.95 7.88
C GLN A 37 18.50 4.87 7.64
N THR A 38 18.86 3.62 7.91
CA THR A 38 17.94 2.49 7.74
C THR A 38 17.25 2.14 9.06
N VAL A 39 15.91 2.16 9.08
CA VAL A 39 15.10 1.89 10.27
C VAL A 39 14.07 0.80 9.97
N PRO A 40 14.11 -0.35 10.67
CA PRO A 40 13.06 -1.34 10.59
C PRO A 40 11.84 -0.88 11.40
N ILE A 41 10.66 -0.88 10.78
CA ILE A 41 9.39 -0.49 11.41
C ILE A 41 8.35 -1.58 11.15
N GLU A 42 7.68 -2.01 12.20
CA GLU A 42 6.51 -2.88 12.12
C GLU A 42 5.25 -2.03 12.17
N PHE A 43 4.33 -2.21 11.22
CA PHE A 43 2.98 -1.64 11.25
C PHE A 43 1.94 -2.72 11.48
N SER A 44 0.83 -2.39 12.13
CA SER A 44 -0.28 -3.31 12.35
C SER A 44 -1.62 -2.62 12.17
N VAL A 45 -2.56 -3.28 11.48
CA VAL A 45 -3.94 -2.80 11.35
C VAL A 45 -4.68 -3.07 12.66
N LEU A 46 -4.78 -2.05 13.52
CA LEU A 46 -5.42 -2.20 14.84
C LEU A 46 -6.94 -2.09 14.75
N ARG A 47 -7.44 -1.26 13.84
CA ARG A 47 -8.87 -1.08 13.54
C ARG A 47 -9.04 -0.77 12.07
N PHE A 48 -10.02 -1.39 11.43
CA PHE A 48 -10.35 -1.15 10.03
C PHE A 48 -11.86 -1.23 9.84
N THR A 49 -12.55 -0.19 10.29
CA THR A 49 -14.01 -0.03 10.22
C THR A 49 -14.32 1.27 9.49
N ASP A 50 -15.00 2.22 10.14
CA ASP A 50 -15.05 3.63 9.78
C ASP A 50 -13.67 4.28 9.66
N THR A 51 -12.87 4.23 10.73
CA THR A 51 -11.54 4.83 10.80
C THR A 51 -10.48 3.73 10.73
N LEU A 52 -9.45 3.95 9.91
CA LEU A 52 -8.26 3.10 9.91
C LEU A 52 -7.33 3.55 11.04
N THR A 53 -6.96 2.63 11.93
CA THR A 53 -5.90 2.84 12.92
C THR A 53 -4.73 1.92 12.59
N LEU A 54 -3.60 2.53 12.24
CA LEU A 54 -2.33 1.84 12.05
C LEU A 54 -1.46 2.01 13.30
N GLY A 55 -1.19 0.90 13.99
CA GLY A 55 -0.14 0.86 15.00
C GLY A 55 1.22 0.80 14.33
N TRP A 56 2.21 1.46 14.92
CA TRP A 56 3.61 1.33 14.53
C TRP A 56 4.47 0.94 15.72
N LYS A 57 5.58 0.23 15.44
CA LYS A 57 6.52 -0.24 16.44
C LYS A 57 7.94 -0.25 15.90
N ILE A 58 8.84 0.39 16.65
CA ILE A 58 10.29 0.27 16.49
C ILE A 58 10.78 -0.57 17.67
N ARG A 59 11.32 -1.77 17.37
CA ARG A 59 11.66 -2.77 18.38
C ARG A 59 12.61 -2.21 19.43
N GLY A 60 12.21 -2.29 20.70
CA GLY A 60 13.02 -1.85 21.84
C GLY A 60 13.13 -0.34 22.01
N LEU A 61 12.42 0.45 21.19
CA LEU A 61 12.48 1.90 21.23
C LEU A 61 11.12 2.52 21.55
N ALA A 62 10.13 2.37 20.66
CA ALA A 62 8.86 3.07 20.79
C ALA A 62 7.74 2.42 19.99
N THR A 63 6.51 2.77 20.35
CA THR A 63 5.28 2.42 19.63
C THR A 63 4.36 3.63 19.58
N GLY A 64 3.38 3.63 18.69
CA GLY A 64 2.33 4.65 18.62
C GLY A 64 1.33 4.31 17.53
N THR A 65 0.48 5.26 17.16
CA THR A 65 -0.55 5.05 16.14
C THR A 65 -0.73 6.23 15.20
N TYR A 66 -1.16 5.93 13.97
CA TYR A 66 -1.74 6.86 13.02
C TYR A 66 -3.21 6.53 12.83
N THR A 67 -4.06 7.56 12.71
CA THR A 67 -5.48 7.40 12.44
C THR A 67 -5.89 8.19 11.20
N MET A 68 -6.62 7.53 10.31
CA MET A 68 -7.17 8.09 9.06
C MET A 68 -8.68 7.91 9.04
N VAL A 69 -9.40 9.02 8.89
CA VAL A 69 -10.87 9.05 8.77
C VAL A 69 -11.34 8.48 7.43
N PRO A 70 -12.61 8.06 7.29
CA PRO A 70 -13.10 7.46 6.04
C PRO A 70 -12.90 8.36 4.81
N THR A 71 -13.07 9.67 4.95
CA THR A 71 -12.88 10.62 3.85
C THR A 71 -11.44 10.62 3.33
N ALA A 72 -10.45 10.50 4.20
CA ALA A 72 -9.04 10.40 3.80
C ALA A 72 -8.77 9.08 3.05
N LEU A 73 -9.34 7.98 3.52
CA LEU A 73 -9.20 6.67 2.85
C LEU A 73 -9.88 6.64 1.48
N GLN A 74 -10.99 7.36 1.32
CA GLN A 74 -11.77 7.38 0.08
C GLN A 74 -11.27 8.39 -0.94
N HIS A 75 -10.96 9.61 -0.47
CA HIS A 75 -10.73 10.79 -1.31
C HIS A 75 -9.41 11.50 -1.02
N GLY A 76 -8.58 10.97 -0.11
CA GLY A 76 -7.26 11.54 0.17
C GLY A 76 -6.42 11.70 -1.09
N ASP A 77 -5.69 12.80 -1.14
CA ASP A 77 -4.84 13.19 -2.27
C ASP A 77 -3.46 13.68 -1.81
N LYS A 78 -3.15 13.55 -0.51
CA LYS A 78 -1.88 13.96 0.09
C LYS A 78 -1.30 12.85 0.94
N MET A 79 -0.02 12.56 0.76
CA MET A 79 0.72 11.63 1.59
C MET A 79 1.37 12.41 2.74
N ASN A 80 1.04 12.06 3.98
CA ASN A 80 1.59 12.69 5.16
C ASN A 80 2.55 11.73 5.87
N PHE A 81 3.86 12.02 5.84
CA PHE A 81 4.89 11.29 6.58
C PHE A 81 5.31 11.96 7.89
N ILE A 82 4.38 12.62 8.57
CA ILE A 82 4.63 13.24 9.87
C ILE A 82 5.34 12.27 10.82
N GLN A 83 6.38 12.78 11.47
CA GLN A 83 7.21 11.96 12.35
C GLN A 83 6.37 11.34 13.48
N PRO A 84 6.55 10.04 13.75
CA PRO A 84 5.81 9.37 14.80
C PRO A 84 6.18 9.93 16.18
N VAL A 85 5.18 10.04 17.06
CA VAL A 85 5.39 10.45 18.47
C VAL A 85 5.30 9.21 19.36
N ALA A 86 6.35 8.92 20.12
CA ALA A 86 6.38 7.78 21.03
C ALA A 86 5.21 7.80 22.03
N GLY A 87 4.45 6.71 22.07
CA GLY A 87 3.22 6.56 22.86
C GLY A 87 2.01 7.34 22.34
N GLY A 88 2.17 8.12 21.27
CA GLY A 88 1.16 9.05 20.77
C GLY A 88 0.16 8.45 19.79
N VAL A 89 -0.90 9.23 19.57
CA VAL A 89 -1.90 9.03 18.51
C VAL A 89 -1.82 10.23 17.58
N ILE A 90 -1.52 10.00 16.31
CA ILE A 90 -1.47 11.03 15.28
C ILE A 90 -2.71 10.90 14.40
N GLN A 91 -3.61 11.87 14.50
CA GLN A 91 -4.76 11.99 13.61
C GLN A 91 -4.37 12.79 12.38
N LEU A 92 -4.50 12.18 11.19
CA LEU A 92 -4.27 12.86 9.92
C LEU A 92 -5.51 13.67 9.50
N GLY A 93 -5.27 14.67 8.64
CA GLY A 93 -6.33 15.47 8.03
C GLY A 93 -7.22 14.67 7.08
N GLU A 94 -8.37 15.25 6.71
CA GLU A 94 -9.39 14.58 5.87
C GLU A 94 -8.95 14.27 4.44
N HIS A 95 -7.85 14.87 3.98
CA HIS A 95 -7.25 14.64 2.67
C HIS A 95 -5.89 13.94 2.74
N GLU A 96 -5.45 13.59 3.96
CA GLU A 96 -4.12 13.07 4.22
C GLU A 96 -4.15 11.58 4.55
N THR A 97 -3.34 10.81 3.84
CA THR A 97 -3.12 9.39 4.13
C THR A 97 -1.70 9.17 4.63
N PHE A 98 -1.51 8.05 5.33
CA PHE A 98 -0.20 7.55 5.70
C PHE A 98 -0.03 6.17 5.09
N PHE A 99 0.92 6.00 4.18
CA PHE A 99 1.27 4.74 3.53
C PHE A 99 0.21 4.10 2.63
N LEU A 100 -0.92 4.76 2.39
CA LEU A 100 -1.94 4.30 1.46
C LEU A 100 -2.22 5.40 0.45
N ILE A 101 -2.58 5.03 -0.79
CA ILE A 101 -3.34 5.96 -1.63
C ILE A 101 -4.82 5.81 -1.34
N SER A 102 -5.64 6.80 -1.68
CA SER A 102 -7.08 6.67 -1.51
C SER A 102 -7.70 5.65 -2.49
N THR A 103 -8.88 5.13 -2.16
CA THR A 103 -9.60 4.22 -3.06
C THR A 103 -9.96 4.89 -4.39
N ASP A 104 -10.23 6.19 -4.40
CA ASP A 104 -10.46 6.95 -5.63
C ASP A 104 -9.20 7.08 -6.48
N ALA A 105 -8.04 7.31 -5.86
CA ALA A 105 -6.76 7.35 -6.55
C ALA A 105 -6.43 5.98 -7.14
N PHE A 106 -6.64 4.90 -6.39
CA PHE A 106 -6.45 3.53 -6.89
C PHE A 106 -7.41 3.21 -8.05
N GLY A 107 -8.68 3.63 -7.95
CA GLY A 107 -9.66 3.47 -9.03
C GLY A 107 -9.21 4.15 -10.32
N LYS A 108 -8.67 5.37 -10.24
CA LYS A 108 -8.09 6.07 -11.39
C LYS A 108 -6.85 5.36 -11.94
N LEU A 109 -5.96 4.88 -11.06
CA LEU A 109 -4.78 4.11 -11.47
C LEU A 109 -5.18 2.87 -12.29
N VAL A 110 -6.15 2.09 -11.83
CA VAL A 110 -6.58 0.86 -12.53
C VAL A 110 -7.32 1.18 -13.84
N LYS A 111 -8.15 2.23 -13.84
CA LYS A 111 -9.01 2.55 -14.99
C LYS A 111 -8.28 3.34 -16.08
N ASP A 112 -7.54 4.36 -15.65
CA ASP A 112 -6.97 5.39 -16.51
C ASP A 112 -5.43 5.25 -16.62
N HIS A 113 -4.84 4.27 -15.93
CA HIS A 113 -3.38 4.08 -15.84
C HIS A 113 -2.63 5.30 -15.31
N GLN A 114 -3.33 6.17 -14.58
CA GLN A 114 -2.79 7.41 -14.07
C GLN A 114 -3.61 7.88 -12.86
N PHE A 115 -2.96 8.53 -11.90
CA PHE A 115 -3.63 9.25 -10.82
C PHE A 115 -2.78 10.45 -10.37
N MET A 116 -3.35 11.28 -9.49
CA MET A 116 -2.64 12.41 -8.89
C MET A 116 -2.59 12.25 -7.37
N TYR A 117 -1.44 12.52 -6.78
CA TYR A 117 -1.19 12.56 -5.33
C TYR A 117 -0.11 13.57 -5.03
N ASP A 118 -0.22 14.33 -3.94
CA ASP A 118 0.73 15.39 -3.57
C ASP A 118 0.93 16.46 -4.66
N ASN A 119 -0.08 16.68 -5.51
CA ASN A 119 -0.01 17.48 -6.74
C ASN A 119 0.95 16.95 -7.82
N THR A 120 1.39 15.71 -7.69
CA THR A 120 2.24 15.00 -8.65
C THR A 120 1.39 13.98 -9.40
N VAL A 121 1.55 13.93 -10.72
CA VAL A 121 0.90 12.92 -11.57
C VAL A 121 1.76 11.66 -11.57
N TYR A 122 1.14 10.51 -11.34
CA TYR A 122 1.79 9.21 -11.37
C TYR A 122 1.21 8.37 -12.51
N ASP A 123 2.09 7.86 -13.37
CA ASP A 123 1.74 6.98 -14.48
C ASP A 123 2.02 5.52 -14.11
N PHE A 124 1.11 4.62 -14.49
CA PHE A 124 1.33 3.18 -14.40
C PHE A 124 2.49 2.76 -15.30
N LYS A 125 3.35 1.89 -14.77
CA LYS A 125 4.54 1.40 -15.47
C LYS A 125 4.46 -0.10 -15.74
N ASP A 126 4.30 -0.90 -14.70
CA ASP A 126 4.23 -2.36 -14.80
C ASP A 126 3.55 -3.01 -13.58
N ASP A 127 3.19 -4.27 -13.72
CA ASP A 127 2.90 -5.14 -12.60
C ASP A 127 4.21 -5.70 -12.03
N SER A 128 4.30 -5.77 -10.70
CA SER A 128 5.47 -6.30 -10.02
C SER A 128 5.10 -7.16 -8.81
N LEU A 129 6.13 -7.66 -8.12
CA LEU A 129 5.99 -8.41 -6.86
C LEU A 129 6.88 -7.78 -5.79
N ILE A 130 6.28 -7.45 -4.65
CA ILE A 130 7.00 -7.03 -3.44
C ILE A 130 6.55 -7.92 -2.29
N ALA A 131 7.52 -8.56 -1.62
CA ALA A 131 7.25 -9.51 -0.52
C ALA A 131 6.20 -10.59 -0.87
N GLY A 132 6.20 -11.07 -2.12
CA GLY A 132 5.24 -12.05 -2.64
C GLY A 132 3.84 -11.50 -2.94
N GLN A 133 3.59 -10.21 -2.73
CA GLN A 133 2.32 -9.54 -3.06
C GLN A 133 2.38 -8.93 -4.46
N LYS A 134 1.25 -9.01 -5.18
CA LYS A 134 1.08 -8.30 -6.46
C LYS A 134 0.94 -6.81 -6.20
N VAL A 135 1.74 -6.03 -6.90
CA VAL A 135 1.75 -4.57 -6.78
C VAL A 135 1.70 -3.91 -8.15
N LEU A 136 1.09 -2.73 -8.21
CA LEU A 136 1.10 -1.83 -9.36
C LEU A 136 2.26 -0.85 -9.17
N HIS A 137 3.21 -0.88 -10.09
CA HIS A 137 4.33 0.04 -10.10
C HIS A 137 3.97 1.31 -10.86
N VAL A 138 4.23 2.45 -10.25
CA VAL A 138 3.93 3.77 -10.81
C VAL A 138 5.14 4.69 -10.69
N THR A 139 5.28 5.61 -11.64
CA THR A 139 6.35 6.60 -11.66
C THR A 139 5.77 8.00 -11.67
N ALA A 140 6.30 8.87 -10.82
CA ALA A 140 5.97 10.29 -10.85
C ALA A 140 6.44 10.90 -12.17
N LYS A 141 5.58 11.71 -12.76
CA LYS A 141 5.88 12.49 -13.95
C LYS A 141 6.78 13.65 -13.58
N ASP A 142 7.83 13.87 -14.38
CA ASP A 142 8.81 14.95 -14.20
C ASP A 142 9.60 14.91 -12.87
N GLU A 143 9.51 13.80 -12.12
CA GLU A 143 10.24 13.56 -10.87
C GLU A 143 10.92 12.17 -10.86
N THR A 144 11.70 11.89 -9.82
CA THR A 144 12.37 10.58 -9.63
C THR A 144 11.57 9.60 -8.77
N THR A 145 10.43 10.03 -8.22
CA THR A 145 9.66 9.24 -7.26
C THR A 145 8.98 8.05 -7.94
N GLU A 146 9.17 6.85 -7.41
CA GLU A 146 8.48 5.63 -7.84
C GLU A 146 7.79 4.97 -6.65
N TRP A 147 6.54 4.52 -6.84
CA TRP A 147 5.77 3.78 -5.84
C TRP A 147 5.37 2.40 -6.34
N TRP A 148 5.32 1.43 -5.43
CA TRP A 148 4.73 0.12 -5.68
C TRP A 148 3.54 -0.04 -4.75
N ILE A 149 2.33 -0.05 -5.31
CA ILE A 149 1.08 -0.02 -4.57
C ILE A 149 0.47 -1.42 -4.58
N LEU A 150 0.07 -1.94 -3.43
CA LEU A 150 -0.61 -3.22 -3.31
C LEU A 150 -1.83 -3.24 -4.24
N ASN A 151 -1.93 -4.29 -5.07
CA ASN A 151 -3.09 -4.49 -5.94
C ASN A 151 -4.26 -5.05 -5.12
N ASP A 152 -4.76 -4.23 -4.20
CA ASP A 152 -5.91 -4.47 -3.33
C ASP A 152 -6.76 -3.18 -3.29
N PRO A 153 -7.92 -3.14 -3.98
CA PRO A 153 -8.76 -1.95 -4.01
C PRO A 153 -9.33 -1.57 -2.64
N GLY A 154 -9.39 -2.50 -1.69
CA GLY A 154 -9.83 -2.22 -0.32
C GLY A 154 -8.71 -1.65 0.56
N PHE A 155 -7.45 -1.89 0.20
CA PHE A 155 -6.29 -1.46 0.98
C PHE A 155 -5.06 -1.21 0.10
N PRO A 156 -5.06 -0.15 -0.73
CA PRO A 156 -3.99 0.15 -1.69
C PRO A 156 -2.74 0.72 -0.99
N LEU A 157 -2.08 -0.13 -0.21
CA LEU A 157 -0.90 0.15 0.58
C LEU A 157 0.33 0.37 -0.31
N VAL A 158 1.11 1.40 -0.03
CA VAL A 158 2.40 1.63 -0.67
C VAL A 158 3.44 0.66 -0.06
N CYS A 159 3.79 -0.37 -0.83
CA CYS A 159 4.75 -1.42 -0.45
C CYS A 159 6.21 -0.99 -0.64
N LYS A 160 6.49 -0.05 -1.54
CA LYS A 160 7.84 0.47 -1.76
C LYS A 160 7.77 1.92 -2.23
N ILE A 161 8.70 2.74 -1.76
CA ILE A 161 8.95 4.10 -2.24
C ILE A 161 10.43 4.19 -2.61
N GLN A 162 10.70 4.75 -3.79
CA GLN A 162 12.06 5.02 -4.27
C GLN A 162 12.13 6.44 -4.83
N GLY A 163 13.30 7.08 -4.71
CA GLY A 163 13.56 8.37 -5.33
C GLY A 163 12.77 9.55 -4.73
N SER A 164 12.26 9.41 -3.50
CA SER A 164 11.51 10.49 -2.84
C SER A 164 12.39 11.73 -2.60
N PRO A 165 11.94 12.94 -2.98
CA PRO A 165 12.69 14.18 -2.76
C PRO A 165 12.84 14.53 -1.28
N PHE A 166 11.96 14.03 -0.42
CA PHE A 166 12.01 14.22 1.03
C PHE A 166 13.01 13.30 1.74
N GLY A 167 13.75 12.44 1.02
CA GLY A 167 14.69 11.50 1.62
C GLY A 167 14.01 10.37 2.41
N ILE A 168 12.76 10.06 2.09
CA ILE A 168 11.96 8.99 2.70
C ILE A 168 11.72 7.90 1.66
N ASN A 169 12.48 6.81 1.74
CA ASN A 169 12.24 5.62 0.93
C ASN A 169 11.83 4.46 1.84
N CYS A 170 11.11 3.48 1.31
CA CYS A 170 10.70 2.32 2.09
C CYS A 170 10.63 1.05 1.24
N LEU A 171 10.71 -0.10 1.90
CA LEU A 171 10.51 -1.42 1.30
C LEU A 171 9.75 -2.31 2.29
N LEU A 172 8.63 -2.87 1.84
CA LEU A 172 7.90 -3.92 2.53
C LEU A 172 8.69 -5.23 2.42
N ASN A 173 9.01 -5.81 3.57
CA ASN A 173 9.76 -7.07 3.68
C ASN A 173 8.83 -8.28 3.83
N SER A 174 7.70 -8.12 4.55
CA SER A 174 6.72 -9.20 4.74
C SER A 174 5.37 -8.69 5.22
N VAL A 175 4.33 -9.47 4.91
CA VAL A 175 2.97 -9.36 5.44
C VAL A 175 2.68 -10.59 6.29
N LYS A 176 2.02 -10.43 7.44
CA LYS A 176 1.65 -11.51 8.36
C LYS A 176 0.21 -11.36 8.84
#